data_AF-A0A0D2L870-F1
#
_entry.id   AF-A0A0D2L870-F1
#
_cell.length_a   1.000
_cell.length_b   1.000
_cell.length_c   1.000
_cell.angle_alpha   90.00
_cell.angle_beta   90.00
_cell.angle_gamma   90.00
#
_symmetry.space_group_name_H-M   'P 1'
#
loop_
_entity.id
_entity.type
_entity.pdbx_description
1 polymer ?
#
loop_
_entity_poly.entity_id
_entity_poly.type
_entity_poly.pdbx_seq_one_letter_code
_entity_poly.pdbx_strand_id
1 'polypeptide(L)'
;MAKLMKSSTVEGGNMGLQEAMLLAHDAHTAFEEAIRRNWIDHTIAEAALVLALFESSAYPNHSPGRATDALSRLDGLIRTLSLTTIDTHDHEVSLFSPNTVPMVLCDSTLDDYALRERKCGCFPPDSRDPPDHYATRPYTLPWDPAWNADEVRQEEIRRLCWASLTLVSEYVARCEAFNEDAPHFYLCDPANFGLLFPGEVIDRMSPAFRATDSLSPKESVWALYCRSMLLWNFCNRFRHPSQAEERAENAHEAFLEAQAIEDALNTHRCNLDTTLIYNTREYIHNTRMLVALAFRSFHGLENSKTAPGPVFKRKQAEDWLFYEDQVIRRVNTLVHQLGTPAAYQLTRRPYRVNWFINQLAICLVLWTHDPSLDDALKLAKSILIPIDVLNALWPCHAIQDSCAGLRQQLIEACTTRGIDPPPFAPSYTVPNYVRQ
;
A
#
# COMPACT_ATOMS: atom_id res chain seq x y z
N MET A 1 6.33 16.83 -8.38
CA MET A 1 6.20 16.05 -7.13
C MET A 1 7.13 16.50 -6.00
N ALA A 2 8.46 16.56 -6.17
CA ALA A 2 9.38 16.90 -5.08
C ALA A 2 9.06 18.25 -4.40
N LYS A 3 8.60 19.25 -5.17
CA LYS A 3 8.12 20.52 -4.61
C LYS A 3 6.88 20.31 -3.73
N LEU A 4 5.87 19.59 -4.21
CA LEU A 4 4.66 19.25 -3.44
C LEU A 4 5.03 18.58 -2.11
N MET A 5 5.91 17.57 -2.13
CA MET A 5 6.38 16.88 -0.92
C MET A 5 7.04 17.80 0.11
N LYS A 6 7.50 19.00 -0.25
CA LYS A 6 8.10 19.98 0.69
C LYS A 6 7.19 21.18 0.95
N SER A 7 5.91 21.08 0.61
CA SER A 7 4.95 22.19 0.65
C SER A 7 3.93 22.10 1.79
N SER A 8 4.18 21.26 2.80
CA SER A 8 3.34 21.22 3.98
C SER A 8 3.39 22.56 4.71
N THR A 9 2.39 22.86 5.53
CA THR A 9 2.32 24.12 6.30
C THR A 9 3.53 24.35 7.21
N VAL A 10 4.24 23.28 7.62
CA VAL A 10 5.46 23.35 8.42
C VAL A 10 6.75 23.55 7.59
N GLU A 11 6.70 23.39 6.28
CA GLU A 11 7.82 23.60 5.36
C GLU A 11 7.49 24.75 4.38
N GLY A 12 7.24 24.46 3.10
CA GLY A 12 7.01 25.47 2.06
C GLY A 12 5.66 26.17 2.11
N GLY A 13 4.70 25.64 2.87
CA GLY A 13 3.34 26.18 3.02
C GLY A 13 2.64 26.51 1.70
N ASN A 14 1.78 27.54 1.73
CA ASN A 14 0.96 27.92 0.58
C ASN A 14 1.79 28.36 -0.64
N MET A 15 2.93 29.04 -0.44
CA MET A 15 3.82 29.42 -1.54
C MET A 15 4.41 28.18 -2.23
N GLY A 16 4.86 27.20 -1.44
CA GLY A 16 5.33 25.92 -1.95
C GLY A 16 4.25 25.18 -2.74
N LEU A 17 3.01 25.15 -2.23
CA LEU A 17 1.88 24.53 -2.90
C LEU A 17 1.56 25.19 -4.23
N GLN A 18 1.52 26.53 -4.28
CA GLN A 18 1.29 27.27 -5.51
C GLN A 18 2.37 26.98 -6.56
N GLU A 19 3.64 26.98 -6.17
CA GLU A 19 4.75 26.64 -7.07
C GLU A 19 4.66 25.17 -7.53
N ALA A 20 4.30 24.25 -6.64
CA ALA A 20 4.10 22.84 -7.00
C ALA A 20 2.97 22.66 -8.02
N MET A 21 1.90 23.45 -7.91
CA MET A 21 0.77 23.44 -8.85
C MET A 21 1.14 24.02 -10.21
N LEU A 22 1.95 25.09 -10.25
CA LEU A 22 2.49 25.62 -11.51
C LEU A 22 3.37 24.59 -12.23
N LEU A 23 4.30 23.96 -11.50
CA LEU A 23 5.15 22.90 -12.05
C LEU A 23 4.32 21.70 -12.53
N ALA A 24 3.25 21.35 -11.83
CA ALA A 24 2.36 20.27 -12.26
C ALA A 24 1.59 20.63 -13.54
N HIS A 25 1.14 21.88 -13.68
CA HIS A 25 0.50 22.35 -14.90
C HIS A 25 1.44 22.30 -16.11
N ASP A 26 2.68 22.76 -15.95
CA ASP A 26 3.70 22.69 -16.99
C ASP A 26 4.03 21.23 -17.35
N ALA A 27 4.14 20.36 -16.35
CA ALA A 27 4.40 18.93 -16.55
C ALA A 27 3.27 18.24 -17.31
N HIS A 28 2.00 18.49 -16.97
CA HIS A 28 0.85 17.98 -17.72
C HIS A 28 0.85 18.47 -19.16
N THR A 29 1.15 19.75 -19.38
CA THR A 29 1.20 20.33 -20.74
C THR A 29 2.31 19.68 -21.58
N ALA A 30 3.50 19.51 -21.01
CA ALA A 30 4.62 18.85 -21.66
C ALA A 30 4.34 17.36 -21.94
N PHE A 31 3.69 16.68 -20.99
CA PHE A 31 3.27 15.28 -21.14
C PHE A 31 2.30 15.12 -22.31
N GLU A 32 1.23 15.93 -22.37
CA GLU A 32 0.25 15.87 -23.47
C GLU A 32 0.86 16.23 -24.84
N GLU A 33 1.83 17.15 -24.89
CA GLU A 33 2.58 17.43 -26.12
C GLU A 33 3.45 16.23 -26.54
N ALA A 34 4.13 15.57 -25.61
CA ALA A 34 4.94 14.38 -25.89
C ALA A 34 4.07 13.23 -26.43
N ILE A 35 2.90 13.00 -25.83
CA ILE A 35 1.91 12.02 -26.32
C ILE A 35 1.45 12.39 -27.74
N ARG A 36 1.08 13.66 -28.00
CA ARG A 36 0.67 14.11 -29.35
C ARG A 36 1.77 13.97 -30.40
N ARG A 37 3.03 14.12 -30.01
CA ARG A 37 4.21 13.93 -30.88
C ARG A 37 4.62 12.47 -31.03
N ASN A 38 3.91 11.54 -30.39
CA ASN A 38 4.22 10.12 -30.38
C ASN A 38 5.62 9.81 -29.80
N TRP A 39 6.05 10.58 -28.79
CA TRP A 39 7.25 10.30 -28.01
C TRP A 39 6.91 9.32 -26.89
N ILE A 40 6.72 8.05 -27.28
CA ILE A 40 6.27 6.99 -26.38
C ILE A 40 7.44 6.04 -26.09
N ASP A 41 8.05 6.21 -24.92
CA ASP A 41 9.09 5.35 -24.37
C ASP A 41 8.94 5.18 -22.84
N HIS A 42 9.85 4.47 -22.17
CA HIS A 42 9.77 4.28 -20.71
C HIS A 42 9.80 5.61 -19.93
N THR A 43 10.44 6.67 -20.43
CA THR A 43 10.54 7.95 -19.73
C THR A 43 9.20 8.69 -19.69
N ILE A 44 8.33 8.52 -20.70
CA ILE A 44 6.96 9.06 -20.62
C ILE A 44 6.13 8.30 -19.58
N ALA A 45 6.38 7.00 -19.39
CA ALA A 45 5.73 6.22 -18.34
C ALA A 45 6.22 6.62 -16.94
N GLU A 46 7.51 6.93 -16.77
CA GLU A 46 8.04 7.53 -15.53
C GLU A 46 7.40 8.89 -15.22
N ALA A 47 7.25 9.75 -16.24
CA ALA A 47 6.53 11.02 -16.09
C ALA A 47 5.07 10.78 -15.68
N ALA A 48 4.39 9.80 -16.28
CA ALA A 48 3.03 9.42 -15.90
C ALA A 48 2.95 8.93 -14.45
N LEU A 49 3.93 8.18 -13.95
CA LEU A 49 3.99 7.75 -12.54
C LEU A 49 4.08 8.96 -11.60
N VAL A 50 4.94 9.93 -11.93
CA VAL A 50 5.09 11.15 -11.13
C VAL A 50 3.81 11.99 -11.13
N LEU A 51 3.11 12.08 -12.27
CA LEU A 51 1.83 12.77 -12.38
C LEU A 51 0.73 12.02 -11.61
N ALA A 52 0.64 10.69 -11.73
CA ALA A 52 -0.32 9.88 -10.99
C ALA A 52 -0.14 10.00 -9.46
N LEU A 53 1.10 9.99 -8.98
CA LEU A 53 1.41 10.24 -7.57
C LEU A 53 1.01 11.66 -7.13
N PHE A 54 1.22 12.68 -7.98
CA PHE A 54 0.79 14.04 -7.71
C PHE A 54 -0.74 14.14 -7.63
N GLU A 55 -1.46 13.59 -8.61
CA GLU A 55 -2.92 13.62 -8.65
C GLU A 55 -3.57 12.84 -7.49
N SER A 56 -2.90 11.79 -7.02
CA SER A 56 -3.33 11.00 -5.86
C SER A 56 -3.03 11.65 -4.51
N SER A 57 -2.30 12.77 -4.49
CA SER A 57 -1.91 13.48 -3.27
C SER A 57 -2.95 14.50 -2.81
N ALA A 58 -2.90 14.88 -1.52
CA ALA A 58 -3.64 16.02 -1.00
C ALA A 58 -3.05 17.35 -1.50
N TYR A 59 -3.86 18.13 -2.22
CA TYR A 59 -3.57 19.51 -2.64
C TYR A 59 -4.89 20.25 -2.98
N PRO A 60 -4.91 21.59 -3.07
CA PRO A 60 -6.16 22.36 -3.15
C PRO A 60 -7.09 21.99 -4.32
N ASN A 61 -6.54 21.66 -5.48
CA ASN A 61 -7.30 21.32 -6.70
C ASN A 61 -7.40 19.80 -6.93
N HIS A 62 -7.17 18.99 -5.89
CA HIS A 62 -7.34 17.55 -5.96
C HIS A 62 -8.79 17.19 -6.28
N SER A 63 -8.97 16.17 -7.12
CA SER A 63 -10.27 15.57 -7.38
C SER A 63 -10.10 14.07 -7.62
N PRO A 64 -11.03 13.22 -7.16
CA PRO A 64 -10.98 11.78 -7.41
C PRO A 64 -10.84 11.45 -8.90
N GLY A 65 -11.60 12.13 -9.78
CA GLY A 65 -11.57 11.89 -11.23
C GLY A 65 -10.18 12.09 -11.86
N ARG A 66 -9.46 13.16 -11.49
CA ARG A 66 -8.09 13.39 -11.99
C ARG A 66 -7.11 12.33 -11.51
N ALA A 67 -7.26 11.85 -10.26
CA ALA A 67 -6.43 10.76 -9.75
C ALA A 67 -6.70 9.46 -10.54
N THR A 68 -7.96 9.12 -10.77
CA THR A 68 -8.36 7.97 -11.58
C THR A 68 -7.82 8.06 -13.01
N ASP A 69 -8.01 9.21 -13.69
CA ASP A 69 -7.55 9.41 -15.06
C ASP A 69 -6.02 9.29 -15.19
N ALA A 70 -5.27 9.82 -14.21
CA ALA A 70 -3.81 9.73 -14.21
C ALA A 70 -3.33 8.28 -14.00
N LEU A 71 -4.01 7.51 -13.14
CA LEU A 71 -3.72 6.08 -12.95
C LEU A 71 -4.05 5.26 -14.20
N SER A 72 -5.18 5.52 -14.85
CA SER A 72 -5.56 4.82 -16.09
C SER A 72 -4.59 5.13 -17.23
N ARG A 73 -4.07 6.35 -17.31
CA ARG A 73 -3.04 6.72 -18.30
C ARG A 73 -1.71 6.02 -18.04
N LEU A 74 -1.26 5.98 -16.78
CA LEU A 74 -0.06 5.26 -16.36
C LEU A 74 -0.16 3.77 -16.71
N ASP A 75 -1.27 3.13 -16.32
CA ASP A 75 -1.56 1.72 -16.59
C ASP A 75 -1.57 1.42 -18.10
N GLY A 76 -2.22 2.28 -18.89
CA GLY A 76 -2.26 2.18 -20.35
C GLY A 76 -0.88 2.29 -21.02
N LEU A 77 -0.01 3.19 -20.54
CA LEU A 77 1.36 3.33 -21.03
C LEU A 77 2.21 2.11 -20.69
N ILE A 78 2.16 1.62 -19.45
CA ILE A 78 2.87 0.41 -19.02
C ILE A 78 2.48 -0.79 -19.88
N ARG A 79 1.18 -0.96 -20.14
CA ARG A 79 0.67 -2.02 -21.01
C ARG A 79 1.18 -1.87 -22.44
N THR A 80 1.05 -0.68 -23.02
CA THR A 80 1.40 -0.42 -24.44
C THR A 80 2.89 -0.61 -24.69
N LEU A 81 3.73 -0.28 -23.71
CA LEU A 81 5.18 -0.46 -23.76
C LEU A 81 5.64 -1.86 -23.29
N SER A 82 4.72 -2.71 -22.81
CA SER A 82 5.00 -4.05 -22.26
C SER A 82 6.11 -4.03 -21.19
N LEU A 83 6.08 -3.03 -20.31
CA LEU A 83 7.16 -2.81 -19.32
C LEU A 83 7.18 -3.85 -18.20
N THR A 84 6.09 -4.58 -18.00
CA THR A 84 5.97 -5.63 -16.97
C THR A 84 6.56 -6.98 -17.40
N THR A 85 7.09 -7.10 -18.61
CA THR A 85 7.57 -8.36 -19.19
C THR A 85 9.04 -8.31 -19.62
N ILE A 86 9.81 -7.33 -19.16
CA ILE A 86 11.21 -7.16 -19.60
C ILE A 86 12.12 -8.31 -19.13
N ASP A 87 11.74 -9.03 -18.08
CA ASP A 87 12.54 -10.11 -17.49
C ASP A 87 12.00 -11.51 -17.83
N THR A 88 11.04 -11.67 -18.75
CA THR A 88 10.42 -12.99 -19.05
C THR A 88 11.40 -14.06 -19.52
N HIS A 89 12.59 -13.67 -19.97
CA HIS A 89 13.64 -14.57 -20.41
C HIS A 89 14.66 -14.90 -19.31
N ASP A 90 14.58 -14.26 -18.14
CA ASP A 90 15.38 -14.63 -16.98
C ASP A 90 14.79 -15.90 -16.34
N HIS A 91 15.62 -16.92 -16.17
CA HIS A 91 15.24 -18.19 -15.56
C HIS A 91 14.76 -18.08 -14.10
N GLU A 92 15.16 -17.04 -13.38
CA GLU A 92 14.77 -16.82 -11.98
C GLU A 92 13.46 -16.03 -11.86
N VAL A 93 12.94 -15.45 -12.95
CA VAL A 93 11.72 -14.63 -12.89
C VAL A 93 10.50 -15.45 -12.47
N SER A 94 9.64 -14.87 -11.64
CA SER A 94 8.33 -15.46 -11.36
C SER A 94 7.38 -15.16 -12.52
N LEU A 95 6.78 -16.20 -13.08
CA LEU A 95 5.72 -16.10 -14.08
C LEU A 95 4.42 -16.65 -13.49
N PHE A 96 3.31 -15.99 -13.81
CA PHE A 96 2.00 -16.35 -13.29
C PHE A 96 1.06 -16.71 -14.44
N SER A 97 0.28 -17.77 -14.28
CA SER A 97 -0.69 -18.16 -15.30
C SER A 97 -1.96 -17.33 -15.18
N PRO A 98 -2.67 -17.06 -16.29
CA PRO A 98 -3.99 -16.44 -16.24
C PRO A 98 -4.95 -17.25 -15.36
N ASN A 99 -5.70 -16.55 -14.51
CA ASN A 99 -6.72 -17.13 -13.62
C ASN A 99 -6.21 -18.11 -12.55
N THR A 100 -4.90 -18.15 -12.30
CA THR A 100 -4.30 -18.91 -11.19
C THR A 100 -3.80 -17.97 -10.10
N VAL A 101 -3.82 -18.42 -8.84
CA VAL A 101 -3.25 -17.67 -7.72
C VAL A 101 -1.76 -17.37 -7.98
N PRO A 102 -1.27 -16.15 -7.75
CA PRO A 102 0.13 -15.81 -7.98
C PRO A 102 1.04 -16.36 -6.87
N MET A 103 1.25 -17.68 -6.90
CA MET A 103 2.12 -18.38 -5.95
C MET A 103 3.57 -18.27 -6.38
N VAL A 104 4.46 -18.04 -5.40
CA VAL A 104 5.91 -18.06 -5.64
C VAL A 104 6.51 -19.24 -4.89
N LEU A 105 6.89 -20.26 -5.65
CA LEU A 105 7.58 -21.42 -5.12
C LEU A 105 9.00 -21.01 -4.71
N CYS A 106 9.28 -21.08 -3.41
CA CYS A 106 10.64 -21.00 -2.88
C CYS A 106 11.11 -22.43 -2.65
N ASP A 107 12.31 -22.79 -3.10
CA ASP A 107 12.84 -24.16 -2.98
C ASP A 107 12.85 -24.62 -1.52
N SER A 108 11.84 -25.43 -1.17
CA SER A 108 11.64 -26.01 0.15
C SER A 108 12.26 -27.40 0.23
N THR A 109 13.45 -27.60 -0.36
CA THR A 109 14.20 -28.87 -0.25
C THR A 109 14.78 -29.10 1.15
N LEU A 110 14.47 -28.22 2.10
CA LEU A 110 14.92 -28.25 3.48
C LEU A 110 13.83 -28.84 4.37
N ASP A 111 14.22 -29.77 5.26
CA ASP A 111 13.33 -30.34 6.27
C ASP A 111 12.68 -29.25 7.16
N ASP A 112 11.49 -29.52 7.73
CA ASP A 112 10.71 -28.58 8.57
C ASP A 112 11.50 -27.97 9.74
N TYR A 113 12.57 -28.66 10.18
CA TYR A 113 13.50 -28.15 11.19
C TYR A 113 14.41 -27.03 10.66
N ALA A 114 14.92 -27.16 9.44
CA ALA A 114 15.81 -26.18 8.82
C ALA A 114 15.05 -24.91 8.37
N LEU A 115 13.77 -25.03 8.01
CA LEU A 115 12.91 -23.88 7.72
C LEU A 115 12.75 -22.93 8.93
N ARG A 116 12.75 -23.47 10.15
CA ARG A 116 12.63 -22.71 11.40
C ARG A 116 13.93 -21.99 11.82
N GLU A 117 15.06 -22.41 11.27
CA GLU A 117 16.38 -21.83 11.56
C GLU A 117 16.81 -20.77 10.54
N ARG A 118 16.00 -20.53 9.48
CA ARG A 118 16.30 -19.53 8.46
C ARG A 118 16.45 -18.14 9.06
N LYS A 119 17.45 -17.40 8.59
CA LYS A 119 17.75 -16.04 9.05
C LYS A 119 17.63 -15.05 7.90
N CYS A 120 17.08 -13.88 8.21
CA CYS A 120 17.12 -12.75 7.28
C CYS A 120 18.56 -12.24 7.17
N GLY A 121 19.10 -12.27 5.95
CA GLY A 121 20.40 -11.70 5.57
C GLY A 121 20.36 -10.20 5.29
N CYS A 122 19.27 -9.52 5.65
CA CYS A 122 18.93 -8.17 5.19
C CYS A 122 19.70 -7.06 5.92
N PHE A 123 20.71 -7.39 6.74
CA PHE A 123 21.56 -6.42 7.40
C PHE A 123 22.58 -5.86 6.42
N PRO A 124 22.57 -4.54 6.15
CA PRO A 124 23.71 -3.91 5.50
C PRO A 124 24.97 -4.11 6.36
N PRO A 125 26.16 -4.30 5.77
CA PRO A 125 27.40 -4.46 6.52
C PRO A 125 27.70 -3.30 7.49
N ASP A 126 27.14 -2.11 7.22
CA ASP A 126 27.32 -0.90 8.03
C ASP A 126 26.22 -0.64 9.08
N SER A 127 25.27 -1.57 9.24
CA SER A 127 24.15 -1.39 10.18
C SER A 127 24.56 -1.65 11.64
N ARG A 128 24.22 -0.69 12.53
CA ARG A 128 24.40 -0.86 13.99
C ARG A 128 23.44 -1.92 14.52
N ASP A 129 23.97 -2.92 15.23
CA ASP A 129 23.22 -3.98 15.91
C ASP A 129 23.07 -3.66 17.42
N PRO A 130 21.87 -3.80 18.02
CA PRO A 130 20.58 -4.05 17.37
C PRO A 130 19.97 -2.79 16.73
N PRO A 131 19.27 -2.94 15.59
CA PRO A 131 18.45 -1.87 15.06
C PRO A 131 17.37 -1.53 16.08
N ASP A 132 17.25 -0.25 16.41
CA ASP A 132 16.19 0.24 17.30
C ASP A 132 14.82 -0.16 16.73
N HIS A 133 14.11 -1.05 17.45
CA HIS A 133 12.78 -1.56 17.10
C HIS A 133 11.72 -0.46 16.94
N TYR A 134 12.01 0.75 17.42
CA TYR A 134 11.13 1.91 17.35
C TYR A 134 11.51 2.90 16.24
N ALA A 135 12.67 2.74 15.60
CA ALA A 135 13.10 3.64 14.53
C ALA A 135 12.57 3.20 13.17
N THR A 136 11.66 3.99 12.58
CA THR A 136 11.27 3.84 11.17
C THR A 136 12.44 4.28 10.28
N ARG A 137 13.05 3.34 9.57
CA ARG A 137 14.09 3.62 8.56
C ARG A 137 13.50 3.37 7.17
N PRO A 138 13.27 4.41 6.35
CA PRO A 138 13.02 4.17 4.94
C PRO A 138 14.32 3.65 4.32
N TYR A 139 14.31 2.41 3.82
CA TYR A 139 15.47 1.84 3.15
C TYR A 139 15.29 1.97 1.64
N THR A 140 16.17 2.75 1.01
CA THR A 140 16.20 2.86 -0.45
C THR A 140 17.06 1.75 -0.99
N LEU A 141 16.51 0.93 -1.89
CA LEU A 141 17.28 -0.13 -2.55
C LEU A 141 18.49 0.49 -3.27
N PRO A 142 19.71 -0.05 -3.02
CA PRO A 142 20.92 0.49 -3.62
C PRO A 142 20.90 0.32 -5.15
N TRP A 143 21.82 1.02 -5.80
CA TRP A 143 22.18 0.80 -7.19
C TRP A 143 23.55 0.14 -7.20
N ASP A 144 23.77 -0.83 -8.09
CA ASP A 144 25.11 -1.39 -8.27
C ASP A 144 25.97 -0.41 -9.10
N PRO A 145 27.08 0.12 -8.56
CA PRO A 145 27.96 1.03 -9.30
C PRO A 145 28.64 0.38 -10.50
N ALA A 146 28.64 -0.95 -10.60
CA ALA A 146 29.18 -1.69 -11.73
C ALA A 146 28.20 -1.84 -12.90
N TRP A 147 26.91 -1.49 -12.71
CA TRP A 147 25.91 -1.60 -13.77
C TRP A 147 26.19 -0.65 -14.93
N ASN A 148 26.00 -1.16 -16.14
CA ASN A 148 25.99 -0.36 -17.35
C ASN A 148 24.64 0.37 -17.53
N ALA A 149 24.56 1.23 -18.55
CA ALA A 149 23.36 2.05 -18.78
C ALA A 149 22.09 1.24 -19.08
N ASP A 150 22.21 0.06 -19.70
CA ASP A 150 21.06 -0.80 -19.99
C ASP A 150 20.60 -1.55 -18.73
N GLU A 151 21.52 -1.99 -17.86
CA GLU A 151 21.19 -2.59 -16.56
C GLU A 151 20.51 -1.59 -15.62
N VAL A 152 21.02 -0.35 -15.58
CA VAL A 152 20.37 0.75 -14.85
C VAL A 152 18.95 0.98 -15.38
N ARG A 153 18.79 1.06 -16.71
CA ARG A 153 17.47 1.25 -17.33
C ARG A 153 16.49 0.11 -17.02
N GLN A 154 16.95 -1.14 -17.04
CA GLN A 154 16.11 -2.27 -16.67
C GLN A 154 15.65 -2.17 -15.22
N GLU A 155 16.53 -1.78 -14.30
CA GLU A 155 16.15 -1.57 -12.90
C GLU A 155 15.20 -0.38 -12.72
N GLU A 156 15.37 0.70 -13.48
CA GLU A 156 14.42 1.83 -13.52
C GLU A 156 13.03 1.36 -13.94
N ILE A 157 12.94 0.55 -15.01
CA ILE A 157 11.68 -0.04 -15.48
C ILE A 157 11.07 -0.96 -14.43
N ARG A 158 11.85 -1.80 -13.75
CA ARG A 158 11.36 -2.65 -12.65
C ARG A 158 10.73 -1.81 -11.55
N ARG A 159 11.45 -0.77 -11.09
CA ARG A 159 10.98 0.14 -10.04
C ARG A 159 9.73 0.90 -10.46
N LEU A 160 9.66 1.35 -11.72
CA LEU A 160 8.49 1.99 -12.31
C LEU A 160 7.26 1.08 -12.24
N CYS A 161 7.36 -0.16 -12.71
CA CYS A 161 6.24 -1.11 -12.73
C CYS A 161 5.75 -1.44 -11.31
N TRP A 162 6.65 -1.74 -10.38
CA TRP A 162 6.27 -2.06 -8.99
C TRP A 162 5.73 -0.85 -8.23
N ALA A 163 6.25 0.35 -8.46
CA ALA A 163 5.70 1.59 -7.90
C ALA A 163 4.32 1.90 -8.49
N SER A 164 4.09 1.60 -9.77
CA SER A 164 2.79 1.78 -10.42
C SER A 164 1.76 0.80 -9.86
N LEU A 165 2.14 -0.47 -9.66
CA LEU A 165 1.30 -1.45 -8.96
C LEU A 165 0.95 -0.98 -7.55
N THR A 166 1.88 -0.34 -6.83
CA THR A 166 1.62 0.21 -5.50
C THR A 166 0.49 1.24 -5.54
N LEU A 167 0.55 2.22 -6.46
CA LEU A 167 -0.50 3.24 -6.57
C LEU A 167 -1.85 2.67 -7.00
N VAL A 168 -1.83 1.75 -7.97
CA VAL A 168 -3.05 1.07 -8.42
C VAL A 168 -3.66 0.26 -7.28
N SER A 169 -2.84 -0.48 -6.52
CA SER A 169 -3.32 -1.30 -5.42
C SER A 169 -3.90 -0.46 -4.28
N GLU A 170 -3.23 0.64 -3.92
CA GLU A 170 -3.75 1.60 -2.92
C GLU A 170 -5.08 2.21 -3.38
N TYR A 171 -5.21 2.56 -4.66
CA TYR A 171 -6.44 3.08 -5.22
C TYR A 171 -7.58 2.05 -5.21
N VAL A 172 -7.31 0.81 -5.61
CA VAL A 172 -8.29 -0.28 -5.55
C VAL A 172 -8.70 -0.55 -4.09
N ALA A 173 -7.77 -0.48 -3.13
CA ALA A 173 -8.06 -0.70 -1.71
C ALA A 173 -8.96 0.40 -1.14
N ARG A 174 -8.77 1.65 -1.61
CA ARG A 174 -9.71 2.76 -1.33
C ARG A 174 -11.08 2.43 -1.88
N CYS A 175 -11.19 2.02 -3.15
CA CYS A 175 -12.49 1.69 -3.74
C CYS A 175 -13.19 0.58 -2.93
N GLU A 176 -12.47 -0.46 -2.52
CA GLU A 176 -12.98 -1.51 -1.63
C GLU A 176 -13.49 -0.98 -0.29
N ALA A 177 -12.73 -0.13 0.40
CA ALA A 177 -13.11 0.43 1.70
C ALA A 177 -14.39 1.27 1.63
N PHE A 178 -14.64 1.93 0.50
CA PHE A 178 -15.83 2.74 0.24
C PHE A 178 -16.94 2.00 -0.53
N ASN A 179 -16.74 0.71 -0.83
CA ASN A 179 -17.63 -0.10 -1.65
C ASN A 179 -17.95 0.55 -3.02
N GLU A 180 -16.93 1.13 -3.63
CA GLU A 180 -16.92 1.67 -5.00
C GLU A 180 -16.38 0.60 -5.97
N ASP A 181 -16.84 0.66 -7.23
CA ASP A 181 -16.26 -0.16 -8.30
C ASP A 181 -14.96 0.47 -8.80
N ALA A 182 -13.86 -0.26 -8.71
CA ALA A 182 -12.58 0.17 -9.27
C ALA A 182 -12.54 -0.04 -10.80
N PRO A 183 -11.88 0.83 -11.56
CA PRO A 183 -11.55 0.56 -12.96
C PRO A 183 -10.74 -0.73 -13.10
N HIS A 184 -10.88 -1.40 -14.23
CA HIS A 184 -10.08 -2.57 -14.55
C HIS A 184 -8.69 -2.14 -15.06
N PHE A 185 -7.70 -2.17 -14.17
CA PHE A 185 -6.30 -1.89 -14.51
C PHE A 185 -5.58 -3.15 -15.00
N TYR A 186 -4.75 -3.01 -16.04
CA TYR A 186 -3.85 -4.05 -16.53
C TYR A 186 -2.91 -4.55 -15.43
N LEU A 187 -2.41 -3.63 -14.60
CA LEU A 187 -1.53 -3.93 -13.46
C LEU A 187 -2.19 -4.79 -12.37
N CYS A 188 -3.52 -4.91 -12.32
CA CYS A 188 -4.19 -5.74 -11.31
C CYS A 188 -4.15 -7.25 -11.64
N ASP A 189 -3.76 -7.65 -12.85
CA ASP A 189 -3.67 -9.07 -13.22
C ASP A 189 -2.23 -9.58 -13.04
N PRO A 190 -1.98 -10.55 -12.13
CA PRO A 190 -0.65 -11.11 -11.95
C PRO A 190 -0.07 -11.76 -13.21
N ALA A 191 -0.90 -12.30 -14.12
CA ALA A 191 -0.43 -12.92 -15.35
C ALA A 191 0.27 -11.93 -16.30
N ASN A 192 0.11 -10.63 -16.06
CA ASN A 192 0.79 -9.58 -16.79
C ASN A 192 2.22 -9.31 -16.29
N PHE A 193 2.67 -9.97 -15.23
CA PHE A 193 4.00 -9.78 -14.64
C PHE A 193 4.94 -10.94 -15.01
N GLY A 194 6.00 -10.58 -15.71
CA GLY A 194 7.23 -11.35 -15.86
C GLY A 194 8.41 -10.43 -15.59
N LEU A 195 8.53 -10.05 -14.32
CA LEU A 195 9.41 -8.99 -13.83
C LEU A 195 10.07 -9.45 -12.53
N LEU A 196 11.38 -9.26 -12.40
CA LEU A 196 12.08 -9.51 -11.14
C LEU A 196 11.59 -8.56 -10.05
N PHE A 197 11.51 -9.04 -8.82
CA PHE A 197 11.09 -8.22 -7.68
C PHE A 197 12.11 -7.12 -7.38
N PRO A 198 11.70 -6.01 -6.73
CA PRO A 198 12.62 -4.93 -6.42
C PRO A 198 13.81 -5.42 -5.58
N GLY A 199 15.03 -5.15 -6.05
CA GLY A 199 16.27 -5.56 -5.39
C GLY A 199 16.74 -6.98 -5.68
N GLU A 200 15.93 -7.82 -6.35
CA GLU A 200 16.25 -9.24 -6.59
C GLU A 200 17.56 -9.43 -7.37
N VAL A 201 17.85 -8.54 -8.33
CA VAL A 201 19.11 -8.55 -9.10
C VAL A 201 20.34 -8.40 -8.20
N ILE A 202 20.24 -7.58 -7.15
CA ILE A 202 21.31 -7.34 -6.19
C ILE A 202 21.35 -8.49 -5.16
N ASP A 203 20.17 -8.89 -4.66
CA ASP A 203 20.05 -9.91 -3.63
C ASP A 203 20.63 -11.26 -4.10
N ARG A 204 20.39 -11.67 -5.35
CA ARG A 204 20.97 -12.93 -5.89
C ARG A 204 22.50 -12.95 -5.97
N MET A 205 23.14 -11.77 -5.98
CA MET A 205 24.60 -11.65 -5.97
C MET A 205 25.17 -11.54 -4.55
N SER A 206 24.33 -11.21 -3.57
CA SER A 206 24.72 -11.02 -2.19
C SER A 206 25.04 -12.36 -1.51
N PRO A 207 26.18 -12.47 -0.80
CA PRO A 207 26.47 -13.64 0.03
C PRO A 207 25.38 -13.95 1.07
N ALA A 208 24.65 -12.92 1.50
CA ALA A 208 23.62 -13.03 2.52
C ALA A 208 22.37 -13.83 2.08
N PHE A 209 22.14 -13.94 0.76
CA PHE A 209 21.06 -14.74 0.16
C PHE A 209 21.57 -16.01 -0.53
N ARG A 210 22.88 -16.30 -0.44
CA ARG A 210 23.51 -17.52 -0.97
C ARG A 210 23.85 -18.54 0.11
N ALA A 211 23.61 -18.22 1.38
CA ALA A 211 23.86 -19.13 2.49
C ALA A 211 22.77 -20.20 2.58
N THR A 212 23.13 -21.40 3.03
CA THR A 212 22.19 -22.53 3.15
C THR A 212 21.03 -22.27 4.12
N ASP A 213 21.24 -21.40 5.12
CA ASP A 213 20.24 -20.97 6.11
C ASP A 213 19.62 -19.59 5.80
N SER A 214 19.83 -19.06 4.58
CA SER A 214 19.28 -17.76 4.18
C SER A 214 17.88 -17.86 3.59
N LEU A 215 17.15 -16.74 3.66
CA LEU A 215 15.92 -16.54 2.90
C LEU A 215 16.23 -16.47 1.40
N SER A 216 15.27 -16.85 0.57
CA SER A 216 15.34 -16.60 -0.89
C SER A 216 15.28 -15.09 -1.18
N PRO A 217 15.90 -14.59 -2.27
CA PRO A 217 15.66 -13.24 -2.77
C PRO A 217 14.16 -12.90 -2.93
N LYS A 218 13.34 -13.90 -3.26
CA LYS A 218 11.87 -13.77 -3.39
C LYS A 218 11.13 -13.67 -2.04
N GLU A 219 11.87 -13.79 -0.96
CA GLU A 219 11.42 -13.59 0.42
C GLU A 219 12.02 -12.31 1.04
N SER A 220 12.66 -11.44 0.25
CA SER A 220 13.04 -10.11 0.72
C SER A 220 11.80 -9.27 1.09
N VAL A 221 11.96 -8.25 1.94
CA VAL A 221 10.84 -7.39 2.38
C VAL A 221 10.09 -6.77 1.18
N TRP A 222 10.81 -6.38 0.13
CA TRP A 222 10.22 -5.82 -1.09
C TRP A 222 9.50 -6.88 -1.93
N ALA A 223 10.09 -8.07 -2.08
CA ALA A 223 9.46 -9.16 -2.81
C ALA A 223 8.16 -9.60 -2.12
N LEU A 224 8.17 -9.76 -0.80
CA LEU A 224 6.98 -10.09 0.00
C LEU A 224 5.90 -9.01 -0.13
N TYR A 225 6.29 -7.73 -0.14
CA TYR A 225 5.35 -6.64 -0.38
C TYR A 225 4.69 -6.74 -1.76
N CYS A 226 5.48 -6.94 -2.82
CA CYS A 226 4.98 -7.08 -4.18
C CYS A 226 4.09 -8.31 -4.36
N ARG A 227 4.49 -9.45 -3.79
CA ARG A 227 3.68 -10.69 -3.76
C ARG A 227 2.33 -10.46 -3.09
N SER A 228 2.32 -9.77 -1.94
CA SER A 228 1.08 -9.47 -1.23
C SER A 228 0.13 -8.58 -2.04
N MET A 229 0.65 -7.61 -2.80
CA MET A 229 -0.16 -6.79 -3.70
C MET A 229 -0.75 -7.60 -4.85
N LEU A 230 0.05 -8.44 -5.52
CA LEU A 230 -0.43 -9.31 -6.60
C LEU A 230 -1.53 -10.26 -6.11
N LEU A 231 -1.29 -10.90 -4.97
CA LEU A 231 -2.23 -11.83 -4.35
C LEU A 231 -3.54 -11.14 -4.00
N TRP A 232 -3.47 -9.98 -3.36
CA TRP A 232 -4.65 -9.23 -2.97
C TRP A 232 -5.45 -8.74 -4.20
N ASN A 233 -4.79 -8.21 -5.23
CA ASN A 233 -5.47 -7.80 -6.48
C ASN A 233 -6.14 -9.00 -7.17
N PHE A 234 -5.49 -10.16 -7.19
CA PHE A 234 -6.11 -11.40 -7.68
C PHE A 234 -7.38 -11.75 -6.89
N CYS A 235 -7.31 -11.70 -5.55
CA CYS A 235 -8.42 -12.08 -4.67
C CYS A 235 -9.63 -11.14 -4.76
N ASN A 236 -9.47 -9.89 -5.23
CA ASN A 236 -10.61 -9.01 -5.47
C ASN A 236 -11.64 -9.61 -6.45
N ARG A 237 -11.20 -10.54 -7.32
CA ARG A 237 -12.09 -11.31 -8.22
C ARG A 237 -13.14 -12.12 -7.45
N PHE A 238 -12.87 -12.52 -6.22
CA PHE A 238 -13.83 -13.26 -5.38
C PHE A 238 -15.08 -12.46 -5.02
N ARG A 239 -15.11 -11.14 -5.26
CA ARG A 239 -16.32 -10.33 -5.10
C ARG A 239 -17.35 -10.60 -6.20
N HIS A 240 -16.89 -11.04 -7.36
CA HIS A 240 -17.76 -11.32 -8.50
C HIS A 240 -18.15 -12.80 -8.54
N PRO A 241 -19.37 -13.13 -9.02
CA PRO A 241 -19.75 -14.53 -9.21
C PRO A 241 -18.84 -15.20 -10.25
N SER A 242 -18.28 -16.34 -9.89
CA SER A 242 -17.52 -17.24 -10.77
C SER A 242 -17.92 -18.69 -10.52
N GLN A 243 -17.37 -19.63 -11.30
CA GLN A 243 -17.64 -21.06 -11.09
C GLN A 243 -17.20 -21.49 -9.68
N ALA A 244 -18.08 -22.19 -8.97
CA ALA A 244 -17.90 -22.45 -7.54
C ALA A 244 -16.66 -23.30 -7.23
N GLU A 245 -16.36 -24.30 -8.06
CA GLU A 245 -15.21 -25.20 -7.90
C GLU A 245 -13.89 -24.46 -8.08
N GLU A 246 -13.72 -23.78 -9.22
CA GLU A 246 -12.54 -22.92 -9.51
C GLU A 246 -12.35 -21.85 -8.42
N ARG A 247 -13.43 -21.26 -7.93
CA ARG A 247 -13.37 -20.26 -6.86
C ARG A 247 -12.91 -20.87 -5.53
N ALA A 248 -13.29 -22.12 -5.24
CA ALA A 248 -12.91 -22.78 -3.99
C ALA A 248 -11.43 -23.17 -3.99
N GLU A 249 -10.93 -23.71 -5.11
CA GLU A 249 -9.52 -24.02 -5.32
C GLU A 249 -8.66 -22.75 -5.20
N ASN A 250 -9.03 -21.70 -5.94
CA ASN A 250 -8.34 -20.41 -5.88
C ASN A 250 -8.37 -19.79 -4.47
N ALA A 251 -9.48 -19.90 -3.73
CA ALA A 251 -9.56 -19.41 -2.36
C ALA A 251 -8.64 -20.20 -1.41
N HIS A 252 -8.50 -21.51 -1.61
CA HIS A 252 -7.59 -22.34 -0.84
C HIS A 252 -6.12 -22.01 -1.13
N GLU A 253 -5.73 -21.93 -2.40
CA GLU A 253 -4.37 -21.56 -2.81
C GLU A 253 -4.00 -20.15 -2.33
N ALA A 254 -4.92 -19.19 -2.44
CA ALA A 254 -4.70 -17.83 -1.96
C ALA A 254 -4.48 -17.79 -0.44
N PHE A 255 -5.16 -18.65 0.32
CA PHE A 255 -4.91 -18.79 1.76
C PHE A 255 -3.50 -19.31 2.05
N LEU A 256 -3.04 -20.32 1.28
CA LEU A 256 -1.70 -20.90 1.43
C LEU A 256 -0.59 -19.90 1.09
N GLU A 257 -0.73 -19.15 -0.01
CA GLU A 257 0.24 -18.10 -0.37
C GLU A 257 0.25 -16.98 0.67
N ALA A 258 -0.92 -16.53 1.15
CA ALA A 258 -0.99 -15.52 2.22
C ALA A 258 -0.26 -15.98 3.50
N GLN A 259 -0.38 -17.27 3.84
CA GLN A 259 0.33 -17.87 4.96
C GLN A 259 1.85 -17.91 4.71
N ALA A 260 2.28 -18.34 3.52
CA ALA A 260 3.69 -18.40 3.16
C ALA A 260 4.35 -17.00 3.19
N ILE A 261 3.67 -15.97 2.70
CA ILE A 261 4.16 -14.59 2.77
C ILE A 261 4.27 -14.14 4.23
N GLU A 262 3.28 -14.42 5.08
CA GLU A 262 3.33 -14.05 6.50
C GLU A 262 4.47 -14.75 7.24
N ASP A 263 4.65 -16.05 7.01
CA ASP A 263 5.71 -16.83 7.66
C ASP A 263 7.10 -16.33 7.27
N ALA A 264 7.32 -16.06 5.98
CA ALA A 264 8.55 -15.42 5.51
C ALA A 264 8.74 -14.01 6.11
N LEU A 265 7.66 -13.22 6.21
CA LEU A 265 7.69 -11.89 6.82
C LEU A 265 8.05 -11.95 8.32
N ASN A 266 7.60 -12.98 9.04
CA ASN A 266 7.91 -13.19 10.45
C ASN A 266 9.38 -13.54 10.70
N THR A 267 10.11 -14.04 9.69
CA THR A 267 11.56 -14.25 9.75
C THR A 267 12.34 -12.92 9.74
N HIS A 268 11.76 -11.84 9.23
CA HIS A 268 12.38 -10.51 9.18
C HIS A 268 12.34 -9.80 10.53
N ARG A 269 13.37 -9.99 11.35
CA ARG A 269 13.60 -9.24 12.61
C ARG A 269 14.43 -7.97 12.44
N CYS A 270 14.91 -7.70 11.22
CA CYS A 270 15.83 -6.61 10.89
C CYS A 270 15.20 -5.21 10.98
N ASN A 271 13.87 -5.10 10.90
CA ASN A 271 13.15 -3.82 10.80
C ASN A 271 13.69 -2.89 9.68
N LEU A 272 14.15 -3.49 8.57
CA LEU A 272 14.83 -2.78 7.48
C LEU A 272 13.97 -1.68 6.84
N ASP A 273 12.70 -1.99 6.57
CA ASP A 273 11.67 -1.00 6.23
C ASP A 273 10.35 -1.38 6.92
N THR A 274 10.06 -0.74 8.05
CA THR A 274 8.85 -1.03 8.83
C THR A 274 7.57 -0.63 8.10
N THR A 275 7.62 0.37 7.20
CA THR A 275 6.43 0.79 6.44
C THR A 275 6.01 -0.30 5.46
N LEU A 276 6.97 -0.90 4.75
CA LEU A 276 6.68 -2.02 3.86
C LEU A 276 6.18 -3.24 4.64
N ILE A 277 6.79 -3.57 5.78
CA ILE A 277 6.32 -4.68 6.62
C ILE A 277 4.85 -4.49 7.03
N TYR A 278 4.45 -3.27 7.43
CA TYR A 278 3.06 -2.99 7.78
C TYR A 278 2.14 -3.08 6.57
N ASN A 279 2.49 -2.45 5.45
CA ASN A 279 1.69 -2.52 4.23
C ASN A 279 1.53 -3.97 3.73
N THR A 280 2.57 -4.82 3.85
CA THR A 280 2.48 -6.24 3.51
C THR A 280 1.48 -6.97 4.40
N ARG A 281 1.51 -6.73 5.72
CA ARG A 281 0.54 -7.33 6.66
C ARG A 281 -0.90 -6.91 6.37
N GLU A 282 -1.09 -5.65 5.99
CA GLU A 282 -2.40 -5.13 5.57
C GLU A 282 -2.94 -5.90 4.36
N TYR A 283 -2.15 -6.08 3.31
CA TYR A 283 -2.56 -6.84 2.12
C TYR A 283 -2.83 -8.33 2.43
N ILE A 284 -2.03 -8.95 3.30
CA ILE A 284 -2.29 -10.32 3.78
C ILE A 284 -3.65 -10.37 4.51
N HIS A 285 -3.93 -9.38 5.35
CA HIS A 285 -5.18 -9.32 6.09
C HIS A 285 -6.39 -9.16 5.15
N ASN A 286 -6.32 -8.21 4.22
CA ASN A 286 -7.35 -7.98 3.21
C ASN A 286 -7.59 -9.23 2.34
N THR A 287 -6.52 -9.94 1.97
CA THR A 287 -6.60 -11.21 1.24
C THR A 287 -7.37 -12.26 2.04
N ARG A 288 -7.02 -12.48 3.31
CA ARG A 288 -7.67 -13.48 4.16
C ARG A 288 -9.16 -13.21 4.37
N MET A 289 -9.54 -11.93 4.38
CA MET A 289 -10.93 -11.53 4.44
C MET A 289 -11.69 -11.88 3.15
N LEU A 290 -11.13 -11.59 1.97
CA LEU A 290 -11.74 -11.95 0.69
C LEU A 290 -11.87 -13.48 0.52
N VAL A 291 -10.85 -14.23 0.96
CA VAL A 291 -10.88 -15.69 1.02
C VAL A 291 -11.98 -16.19 1.96
N ALA A 292 -12.11 -15.61 3.16
CA ALA A 292 -13.17 -15.99 4.10
C ALA A 292 -14.57 -15.70 3.56
N LEU A 293 -14.74 -14.61 2.80
CA LEU A 293 -15.97 -14.29 2.07
C LEU A 293 -16.28 -15.35 1.00
N ALA A 294 -15.27 -15.74 0.20
CA ALA A 294 -15.43 -16.79 -0.80
C ALA A 294 -15.89 -18.11 -0.15
N PHE A 295 -15.25 -18.54 0.94
CA PHE A 295 -15.65 -19.76 1.66
C PHE A 295 -17.07 -19.71 2.22
N ARG A 296 -17.51 -18.56 2.74
CA ARG A 296 -18.88 -18.38 3.23
C ARG A 296 -19.92 -18.53 2.13
N SER A 297 -19.64 -18.01 0.93
CA SER A 297 -20.56 -18.12 -0.20
C SER A 297 -20.84 -19.59 -0.58
N PHE A 298 -19.85 -20.49 -0.47
CA PHE A 298 -20.06 -21.92 -0.73
C PHE A 298 -20.98 -22.60 0.29
N HIS A 299 -21.08 -22.06 1.50
CA HIS A 299 -21.95 -22.58 2.54
C HIS A 299 -23.38 -22.01 2.48
N GLY A 300 -23.73 -21.25 1.43
CA GLY A 300 -25.04 -20.61 1.31
C GLY A 300 -25.27 -19.49 2.33
N LEU A 301 -24.20 -19.03 2.98
CA LEU A 301 -24.20 -17.90 3.92
C LEU A 301 -23.95 -16.58 3.16
N GLU A 302 -24.54 -16.44 1.98
CA GLU A 302 -24.50 -15.19 1.23
C GLU A 302 -25.25 -14.13 2.03
N ASN A 303 -24.52 -13.13 2.52
CA ASN A 303 -25.15 -11.98 3.12
C ASN A 303 -25.98 -11.28 2.04
N SER A 304 -27.25 -11.04 2.36
CA SER A 304 -28.12 -10.13 1.63
C SER A 304 -27.36 -8.85 1.29
N LYS A 305 -27.67 -8.25 0.13
CA LYS A 305 -27.11 -7.00 -0.44
C LYS A 305 -27.09 -5.77 0.49
N THR A 306 -27.46 -5.93 1.75
CA THR A 306 -27.70 -4.91 2.76
C THR A 306 -26.52 -4.62 3.68
N ALA A 307 -25.40 -5.35 3.57
CA ALA A 307 -24.22 -5.06 4.39
C ALA A 307 -22.95 -4.94 3.51
N PRO A 308 -22.72 -3.76 2.90
CA PRO A 308 -21.57 -3.50 2.06
C PRO A 308 -20.28 -3.35 2.89
N GLY A 309 -19.25 -4.14 2.56
CA GLY A 309 -17.90 -3.97 3.09
C GLY A 309 -17.21 -5.27 3.59
N PRO A 310 -15.95 -5.15 4.05
CA PRO A 310 -15.19 -6.15 4.80
C PRO A 310 -15.96 -6.94 5.87
N VAL A 311 -16.43 -8.17 5.58
CA VAL A 311 -17.09 -9.00 6.62
C VAL A 311 -16.08 -9.88 7.36
N PHE A 312 -15.44 -9.31 8.37
CA PHE A 312 -14.52 -10.06 9.24
C PHE A 312 -15.26 -11.13 10.06
N LYS A 313 -14.61 -12.28 10.31
CA LYS A 313 -14.96 -13.07 11.51
C LYS A 313 -14.55 -12.26 12.73
N ARG A 314 -15.29 -12.35 13.84
CA ARG A 314 -14.98 -11.60 15.07
C ARG A 314 -13.51 -11.67 15.46
N LYS A 315 -12.93 -12.87 15.51
CA LYS A 315 -11.51 -13.04 15.81
C LYS A 315 -10.57 -12.35 14.82
N GLN A 316 -10.89 -12.38 13.53
CA GLN A 316 -10.08 -11.69 12.50
C GLN A 316 -10.17 -10.16 12.68
N ALA A 317 -11.36 -9.64 13.02
CA ALA A 317 -11.54 -8.24 13.35
C ALA A 317 -10.71 -7.85 14.58
N GLU A 318 -10.77 -8.64 15.65
CA GLU A 318 -10.01 -8.41 16.88
C GLU A 318 -8.49 -8.44 16.62
N ASP A 319 -8.01 -9.41 15.85
CA ASP A 319 -6.59 -9.50 15.46
C ASP A 319 -6.17 -8.28 14.63
N TRP A 320 -6.99 -7.85 13.65
CA TRP A 320 -6.73 -6.65 12.85
C TRP A 320 -6.67 -5.38 13.70
N LEU A 321 -7.68 -5.17 14.55
CA LEU A 321 -7.76 -4.02 15.46
C LEU A 321 -6.53 -3.96 16.37
N PHE A 322 -6.06 -5.11 16.84
CA PHE A 322 -4.86 -5.21 17.67
C PHE A 322 -3.59 -4.79 16.93
N TYR A 323 -3.42 -5.19 15.66
CA TYR A 323 -2.25 -4.79 14.87
C TYR A 323 -2.31 -3.32 14.46
N GLU A 324 -3.47 -2.84 14.00
CA GLU A 324 -3.64 -1.44 13.59
C GLU A 324 -3.48 -0.47 14.76
N ASP A 325 -3.96 -0.80 15.96
CA ASP A 325 -3.75 0.03 17.16
C ASP A 325 -2.26 0.26 17.44
N GLN A 326 -1.40 -0.74 17.22
CA GLN A 326 0.05 -0.57 17.38
C GLN A 326 0.66 0.39 16.35
N VAL A 327 0.20 0.33 15.11
CA VAL A 327 0.65 1.23 14.03
C VAL A 327 0.21 2.65 14.34
N ILE A 328 -1.07 2.85 14.66
CA ILE A 328 -1.65 4.16 14.93
C ILE A 328 -1.05 4.81 16.18
N ARG A 329 -0.73 4.06 17.24
CA ARG A 329 0.01 4.59 18.40
C ARG A 329 1.38 5.16 18.03
N ARG A 330 2.10 4.48 17.13
CA ARG A 330 3.40 4.96 16.64
C ARG A 330 3.24 6.25 15.84
N VAL A 331 2.26 6.29 14.95
CA VAL A 331 1.93 7.50 14.17
C VAL A 331 1.55 8.66 15.09
N ASN A 332 0.72 8.43 16.10
CA ASN A 332 0.32 9.45 17.08
C ASN A 332 1.50 10.00 17.87
N THR A 333 2.53 9.19 18.11
CA THR A 333 3.78 9.69 18.71
C THR A 333 4.53 10.64 17.76
N LEU A 334 4.54 10.36 16.46
CA LEU A 334 5.18 11.18 15.43
C LEU A 334 4.46 12.52 15.19
N VAL A 335 3.13 12.57 15.38
CA VAL A 335 2.33 13.80 15.30
C VAL A 335 2.85 14.91 16.23
N HIS A 336 3.48 14.55 17.35
CA HIS A 336 4.06 15.53 18.28
C HIS A 336 5.47 15.99 17.88
N GLN A 337 6.05 15.41 16.82
CA GLN A 337 7.45 15.61 16.41
C GLN A 337 7.57 16.12 14.95
N LEU A 338 6.56 16.84 14.43
CA LEU A 338 6.48 17.26 13.02
C LEU A 338 7.68 18.09 12.53
N GLY A 339 8.39 18.78 13.43
CA GLY A 339 9.60 19.53 13.09
C GLY A 339 10.87 18.68 12.93
N THR A 340 10.80 17.37 13.15
CA THR A 340 11.97 16.48 13.13
C THR A 340 12.01 15.60 11.87
N PRO A 341 13.19 15.12 11.44
CA PRO A 341 13.29 14.19 10.31
C PRO A 341 12.47 12.90 10.47
N ALA A 342 12.20 12.48 11.71
CA ALA A 342 11.37 11.30 11.99
C ALA A 342 9.92 11.48 11.48
N ALA A 343 9.43 12.72 11.43
CA ALA A 343 8.07 13.03 10.97
C ALA A 343 7.96 13.29 9.46
N TYR A 344 9.02 13.15 8.67
CA TYR A 344 8.96 13.28 7.20
C TYR A 344 7.98 12.29 6.56
N GLN A 345 7.67 11.18 7.24
CA GLN A 345 6.61 10.25 6.82
C GLN A 345 5.22 10.89 6.80
N LEU A 346 4.99 11.95 7.56
CA LEU A 346 3.75 12.73 7.59
C LEU A 346 3.89 14.07 6.83
N THR A 347 4.98 14.80 7.07
CA THR A 347 5.16 16.16 6.53
C THR A 347 5.60 16.21 5.07
N ARG A 348 5.99 15.07 4.48
CA ARG A 348 6.44 14.97 3.08
C ARG A 348 5.71 13.95 2.21
N ARG A 349 4.63 13.36 2.73
CA ARG A 349 3.84 12.34 2.01
C ARG A 349 2.35 12.74 1.94
N PRO A 350 2.00 13.75 1.13
CA PRO A 350 0.61 14.24 1.03
C PRO A 350 -0.39 13.21 0.52
N TYR A 351 0.07 12.14 -0.13
CA TYR A 351 -0.75 11.02 -0.59
C TYR A 351 -1.14 10.03 0.52
N ARG A 352 -0.50 10.07 1.71
CA ARG A 352 -0.77 9.13 2.80
C ARG A 352 -2.08 9.39 3.54
N VAL A 353 -2.71 10.55 3.37
CA VAL A 353 -3.98 10.87 4.06
C VAL A 353 -5.08 9.86 3.72
N ASN A 354 -5.13 9.40 2.46
CA ASN A 354 -6.12 8.43 2.01
C ASN A 354 -5.99 7.08 2.72
N TRP A 355 -4.76 6.69 3.09
CA TRP A 355 -4.54 5.46 3.86
C TRP A 355 -5.25 5.53 5.22
N PHE A 356 -5.07 6.62 5.97
CA PHE A 356 -5.74 6.79 7.27
C PHE A 356 -7.27 6.86 7.12
N ILE A 357 -7.76 7.52 6.07
CA ILE A 357 -9.18 7.58 5.74
C ILE A 357 -9.75 6.18 5.49
N ASN A 358 -9.04 5.34 4.74
CA ASN A 358 -9.43 3.95 4.53
C ASN A 358 -9.50 3.17 5.84
N GLN A 359 -8.49 3.30 6.73
CA GLN A 359 -8.51 2.62 8.02
C GLN A 359 -9.70 3.07 8.88
N LEU A 360 -10.03 4.37 8.89
CA LEU A 360 -11.21 4.90 9.58
C LEU A 360 -12.51 4.30 9.02
N ALA A 361 -12.65 4.22 7.70
CA ALA A 361 -13.80 3.61 7.05
C ALA A 361 -13.94 2.13 7.45
N ILE A 362 -12.83 1.36 7.46
CA ILE A 362 -12.84 -0.04 7.89
C ILE A 362 -13.30 -0.19 9.35
N CYS A 363 -12.83 0.67 10.26
CA CYS A 363 -13.31 0.65 11.66
C CYS A 363 -14.83 0.88 11.76
N LEU A 364 -15.39 1.80 10.96
CA LEU A 364 -16.82 2.08 10.95
C LEU A 364 -17.64 0.94 10.35
N VAL A 365 -17.12 0.29 9.30
CA VAL A 365 -17.72 -0.91 8.72
C VAL A 365 -17.73 -2.06 9.74
N LEU A 366 -16.61 -2.29 10.41
CA LEU A 366 -16.49 -3.27 11.49
C LEU A 366 -17.52 -3.06 12.60
N TRP A 367 -17.64 -1.82 13.07
CA TRP A 367 -18.64 -1.45 14.08
C TRP A 367 -20.06 -1.66 13.60
N THR A 368 -20.36 -1.26 12.36
CA THR A 368 -21.70 -1.40 11.77
C THR A 368 -22.11 -2.88 11.67
N HIS A 369 -21.15 -3.76 11.39
CA HIS A 369 -21.38 -5.20 11.34
C HIS A 369 -21.50 -5.86 12.73
N ASP A 370 -20.65 -5.49 13.68
CA ASP A 370 -20.68 -5.99 15.06
C ASP A 370 -20.58 -4.84 16.08
N PRO A 371 -21.72 -4.28 16.52
CA PRO A 371 -21.77 -3.20 17.50
C PRO A 371 -21.29 -3.57 18.92
N SER A 372 -20.70 -4.74 19.12
CA SER A 372 -20.01 -5.10 20.36
C SER A 372 -18.49 -4.97 20.26
N LEU A 373 -17.95 -4.61 19.09
CA LEU A 373 -16.54 -4.31 18.87
C LEU A 373 -16.20 -2.87 19.29
N ASP A 374 -16.28 -2.58 20.59
CA ASP A 374 -15.97 -1.25 21.14
C ASP A 374 -14.55 -0.77 20.79
N ASP A 375 -13.61 -1.71 20.59
CA ASP A 375 -12.24 -1.40 20.18
C ASP A 375 -12.14 -0.81 18.77
N ALA A 376 -13.11 -1.09 17.87
CA ALA A 376 -13.18 -0.45 16.56
C ALA A 376 -13.43 1.06 16.69
N LEU A 377 -14.31 1.48 17.61
CA LEU A 377 -14.56 2.89 17.88
C LEU A 377 -13.38 3.57 18.56
N LYS A 378 -12.67 2.87 19.47
CA LYS A 378 -11.45 3.39 20.10
C LYS A 378 -10.35 3.63 19.07
N LEU A 379 -10.13 2.67 18.18
CA LEU A 379 -9.15 2.80 17.10
C LEU A 379 -9.54 3.92 16.13
N ALA A 380 -10.80 3.99 15.71
CA ALA A 380 -11.31 5.06 14.84
C ALA A 380 -11.03 6.47 15.41
N LYS A 381 -11.24 6.65 16.73
CA LYS A 381 -10.89 7.91 17.42
C LYS A 381 -9.39 8.19 17.38
N SER A 382 -8.54 7.18 17.55
CA SER A 382 -7.09 7.31 17.47
C SER A 382 -6.62 7.63 16.04
N ILE A 383 -7.29 7.13 15.01
CA ILE A 383 -7.01 7.39 13.58
C ILE A 383 -7.40 8.81 13.18
N LEU A 384 -8.43 9.42 13.79
CA LEU A 384 -8.80 10.80 13.49
C LEU A 384 -7.68 11.81 13.79
N ILE A 385 -6.80 11.52 14.76
CA ILE A 385 -5.70 12.41 15.14
C ILE A 385 -4.75 12.66 13.94
N PRO A 386 -4.16 11.64 13.28
CA PRO A 386 -3.32 11.86 12.12
C PRO A 386 -4.09 12.40 10.92
N ILE A 387 -5.38 12.08 10.75
CA ILE A 387 -6.22 12.67 9.69
C ILE A 387 -6.31 14.19 9.86
N ASP A 388 -6.61 14.67 11.07
CA ASP A 388 -6.72 16.11 11.35
C ASP A 388 -5.39 16.83 11.11
N VAL A 389 -4.30 16.21 11.55
CA VAL A 389 -2.94 16.73 11.36
C VAL A 389 -2.59 16.80 9.86
N LEU A 390 -2.88 15.76 9.09
CA LEU A 390 -2.62 15.74 7.65
C LEU A 390 -3.49 16.74 6.89
N ASN A 391 -4.76 16.89 7.27
CA ASN A 391 -5.65 17.90 6.69
C ASN A 391 -5.20 19.34 7.00
N ALA A 392 -4.52 19.55 8.13
CA ALA A 392 -3.90 20.84 8.46
C ALA A 392 -2.55 21.05 7.74
N LEU A 393 -1.76 19.98 7.55
CA LEU A 393 -0.51 20.03 6.81
C LEU A 393 -0.74 20.26 5.31
N TRP A 394 -1.82 19.71 4.77
CA TRP A 394 -2.12 19.65 3.34
C TRP A 394 -3.59 20.02 3.06
N PRO A 395 -3.93 21.32 3.05
CA PRO A 395 -5.31 21.76 2.82
C PRO A 395 -5.85 21.25 1.47
N CYS A 396 -6.94 20.48 1.53
CA CYS A 396 -7.61 19.88 0.38
C CYS A 396 -9.10 19.72 0.68
N HIS A 397 -9.94 20.51 0.00
CA HIS A 397 -11.39 20.54 0.27
C HIS A 397 -12.05 19.18 0.05
N ALA A 398 -11.76 18.51 -1.07
CA ALA A 398 -12.37 17.21 -1.39
C ALA A 398 -12.08 16.15 -0.31
N ILE A 399 -10.85 16.13 0.23
CA ILE A 399 -10.46 15.19 1.28
C ILE A 399 -11.10 15.59 2.62
N GLN A 400 -11.09 16.88 2.95
CA GLN A 400 -11.71 17.41 4.17
C GLN A 400 -13.22 17.12 4.24
N ASP A 401 -13.93 17.28 3.12
CA ASP A 401 -15.37 16.99 3.03
C ASP A 401 -15.65 15.49 3.27
N SER A 402 -14.84 14.61 2.67
CA SER A 402 -14.91 13.16 2.91
C SER A 402 -14.66 12.80 4.37
N CYS A 403 -13.62 13.39 4.98
CA CYS A 403 -13.31 13.20 6.40
C CYS A 403 -14.44 13.70 7.32
N ALA A 404 -15.11 14.80 6.98
CA ALA A 404 -16.21 15.35 7.76
C ALA A 404 -17.40 14.35 7.81
N GLY A 405 -17.70 13.69 6.69
CA GLY A 405 -18.71 12.62 6.63
C GLY A 405 -18.39 11.45 7.55
N LEU A 406 -17.16 10.92 7.49
CA LEU A 406 -16.74 9.80 8.36
C LEU A 406 -16.69 10.20 9.84
N ARG A 407 -16.26 11.42 10.16
CA ARG A 407 -16.27 11.95 11.53
C ARG A 407 -17.69 11.99 12.09
N GLN A 408 -18.67 12.43 11.30
CA GLN A 408 -20.06 12.48 11.74
C GLN A 408 -20.59 11.08 12.07
N GLN A 409 -20.31 10.09 11.22
CA GLN A 409 -20.67 8.68 11.48
C GLN A 409 -20.02 8.15 12.77
N LEU A 410 -18.75 8.48 13.03
CA LEU A 410 -18.08 8.08 14.27
C LEU A 410 -18.71 8.72 15.50
N ILE A 411 -19.09 10.01 15.43
CA ILE A 411 -19.76 10.71 16.53
C ILE A 411 -21.09 10.02 16.86
N GLU A 412 -21.89 9.69 15.84
CA GLU A 412 -23.17 9.00 16.00
C GLU A 412 -22.99 7.60 16.61
N ALA A 413 -22.00 6.85 16.13
CA ALA A 413 -21.66 5.53 16.64
C ALA A 413 -21.22 5.57 18.12
N CYS A 414 -20.31 6.49 18.48
CA CYS A 414 -19.89 6.69 19.87
C CYS A 414 -21.06 7.08 20.78
N THR A 415 -21.89 8.02 20.33
CA THR A 415 -23.06 8.50 21.09
C THR A 415 -24.05 7.38 21.37
N THR A 416 -24.33 6.55 20.35
CA THR A 416 -25.23 5.39 20.48
C THR A 416 -24.74 4.38 21.52
N ARG A 417 -23.41 4.26 21.68
CA ARG A 417 -22.79 3.32 22.63
C ARG A 417 -22.53 3.91 24.02
N GLY A 418 -22.78 5.22 24.21
CA GLY A 418 -22.41 5.92 25.44
C GLY A 418 -20.90 6.06 25.63
N ILE A 419 -20.12 5.99 24.54
CA ILE A 419 -18.69 6.27 24.53
C ILE A 419 -18.51 7.76 24.25
N ASP A 420 -17.58 8.41 24.96
CA ASP A 420 -17.28 9.82 24.70
C ASP A 420 -16.93 10.01 23.21
N PRO A 421 -17.58 10.95 22.51
CA PRO A 421 -17.26 11.22 21.12
C PRO A 421 -15.80 11.69 20.97
N PRO A 422 -15.20 11.62 19.77
CA PRO A 422 -13.89 12.20 19.52
C PRO A 422 -13.85 13.67 19.96
N PRO A 423 -12.71 14.18 20.47
CA PRO A 423 -12.61 15.55 20.98
C PRO A 423 -13.06 16.57 19.92
N PHE A 424 -13.75 17.62 20.40
CA PHE A 424 -14.34 18.67 19.56
C PHE A 424 -13.30 19.41 18.73
N ALA A 425 -13.68 19.76 17.49
CA ALA A 425 -12.95 20.45 16.41
C ALA A 425 -11.55 19.91 16.03
N PRO A 426 -11.25 19.71 14.73
CA PRO A 426 -9.91 19.33 14.25
C PRO A 426 -8.78 20.23 14.78
N SER A 427 -9.11 21.47 15.16
CA SER A 427 -8.16 22.36 15.81
C SER A 427 -7.52 21.73 17.05
N TYR A 428 -8.22 20.97 17.89
CA TYR A 428 -7.67 20.50 19.16
C TYR A 428 -6.61 19.39 19.04
N THR A 429 -6.63 18.62 17.97
CA THR A 429 -5.69 17.53 17.68
C THR A 429 -4.45 18.03 16.93
N VAL A 430 -4.57 19.14 16.20
CA VAL A 430 -3.48 19.76 15.45
C VAL A 430 -2.55 20.54 16.39
N PRO A 431 -1.22 20.34 16.35
CA PRO A 431 -0.28 21.15 17.15
C PRO A 431 -0.42 22.66 16.86
N ASN A 432 -0.36 23.52 17.87
CA ASN A 432 -0.63 24.96 17.75
C ASN A 432 0.15 25.66 16.62
N TYR A 433 1.40 25.24 16.38
CA TYR A 433 2.25 25.82 15.34
C TYR A 433 1.87 25.44 13.91
N VAL A 434 0.98 24.44 13.73
CA VAL A 434 0.42 24.02 12.43
C VAL A 434 -0.91 24.72 12.14
N ARG A 435 -1.57 25.30 13.15
CA ARG A 435 -2.88 25.95 13.02
C ARG A 435 -2.83 27.37 12.39
N GLN A 436 -1.66 27.83 11.98
CA GLN A 436 -1.43 29.22 11.54
C GLN A 436 -1.80 29.46 10.08
#